data_AF-A0A523ANP4-F1
#
_entry.id   AF-A0A523ANP4-F1
#
_cell.length_a   1.000
_cell.length_b   1.000
_cell.length_c   1.000
_cell.angle_alpha   90.00
_cell.angle_beta   90.00
_cell.angle_gamma   90.00
#
_symmetry.space_group_name_H-M   'P 1'
#
loop_
_entity.id
_entity.type
_entity.pdbx_description
1 polymer ?
#
loop_
_entity_poly.entity_id
_entity_poly.type
_entity_poly.pdbx_seq_one_letter_code
_entity_poly.pdbx_strand_id
1 'polypeptide(L)' 'VLVFREGGLRFPDSGRRVGGKVGKKLVEELKPSEGDVVILGTGENEVEAELGARAAAMRLERRRGRLTSSASRT' A
#
# COMPACT_ATOMS: atom_id res chain seq x y z
N VAL A 1 -1.28 -5.46 1.43
CA VAL A 1 -1.15 -3.99 1.54
C VAL A 1 -0.04 -3.69 2.53
N LEU A 2 0.84 -2.76 2.20
CA LEU A 2 2.01 -2.36 3.00
C LEU A 2 2.09 -0.83 3.03
N VAL A 3 2.71 -0.26 4.05
CA VAL A 3 2.99 1.18 4.13
C VAL A 3 4.49 1.38 4.23
N PHE A 4 5.04 2.31 3.46
CA PHE A 4 6.43 2.70 3.62
C PHE A 4 6.55 3.71 4.77
N ARG A 5 7.19 3.28 5.86
CA ARG A 5 7.46 4.11 7.03
C ARG A 5 8.78 3.81 7.69
N GLU A 6 9.45 4.85 8.18
CA GLU A 6 10.74 4.76 8.87
C GLU A 6 11.78 4.04 7.99
N GLY A 7 11.81 4.35 6.69
CA GLY A 7 12.78 3.77 5.74
C GLY A 7 12.54 2.29 5.39
N GLY A 8 11.32 1.77 5.54
CA GLY A 8 11.00 0.41 5.13
C GLY A 8 9.51 0.13 4.94
N LEU A 9 9.21 -0.93 4.20
CA LEU A 9 7.84 -1.44 4.08
C LEU A 9 7.41 -2.14 5.36
N ARG A 10 6.19 -1.84 5.82
CA ARG A 10 5.61 -2.36 7.06
C ARG A 10 4.19 -2.85 6.85
N PHE A 11 3.80 -3.87 7.62
CA PHE A 11 2.42 -4.31 7.71
C PHE A 11 1.58 -3.26 8.46
N PRO A 12 0.41 -2.86 7.93
CA PRO A 12 -0.36 -1.74 8.47
C PRO A 12 -0.99 -2.01 9.83
N ASP A 13 -1.23 -3.28 10.17
CA ASP A 13 -1.87 -3.70 11.42
C ASP A 13 -0.89 -3.74 12.60
N SER A 14 0.28 -4.32 12.37
CA SER A 14 1.26 -4.68 13.40
C SER A 14 2.48 -3.76 13.41
N GLY A 15 2.67 -2.94 12.37
CA GLY A 15 3.87 -2.12 12.18
C GLY A 15 5.14 -2.94 11.90
N ARG A 16 5.03 -4.27 11.83
CA ARG A 16 6.16 -5.18 11.58
C ARG A 16 6.77 -4.89 10.21
N ARG A 17 8.09 -4.78 10.17
CA ARG A 17 8.84 -4.57 8.93
C ARG A 17 8.79 -5.82 8.05
N VAL A 18 8.61 -5.61 6.74
CA VAL A 18 8.84 -6.66 5.74
C VAL A 18 10.34 -6.89 5.65
N GLY A 19 10.80 -7.99 6.25
CA GLY A 19 12.21 -8.34 6.33
C GLY A 19 12.76 -9.02 5.08
N GLY A 20 14.02 -9.41 5.18
CA GLY A 20 14.70 -10.26 4.19
C GLY A 20 14.94 -9.58 2.83
N LYS A 21 15.29 -10.41 1.84
CA LYS A 21 15.58 -9.97 0.46
C LYS A 21 14.36 -9.36 -0.23
N VAL A 22 13.17 -9.85 0.08
CA VAL A 22 11.91 -9.36 -0.52
C VAL A 22 11.65 -7.91 -0.14
N GLY A 23 11.74 -7.57 1.15
CA GLY A 23 11.53 -6.19 1.60
C GLY A 23 12.52 -5.21 0.97
N LYS A 24 13.81 -5.59 0.90
CA LYS A 24 14.85 -4.78 0.25
C LYS A 24 14.56 -4.56 -1.24
N LYS A 25 14.31 -5.65 -1.97
CA LYS A 25 14.03 -5.60 -3.41
C LYS A 25 12.81 -4.73 -3.72
N LEU A 26 11.74 -4.86 -2.95
CA LEU A 26 10.54 -4.03 -3.15
C LEU A 26 10.81 -2.54 -2.95
N VAL A 27 11.65 -2.17 -1.97
CA VAL A 27 12.03 -0.76 -1.75
C VAL A 27 12.93 -0.24 -2.87
N GLU A 28 13.89 -1.04 -3.33
CA GLU A 28 14.82 -0.68 -4.41
C GLU A 28 14.11 -0.46 -5.75
N GLU A 29 13.16 -1.34 -6.09
CA GLU A 29 12.43 -1.30 -7.36
C GLU A 29 11.32 -0.24 -7.36
N LEU A 30 10.53 -0.15 -6.29
CA LEU A 30 9.36 0.73 -6.24
C LEU A 30 9.70 2.17 -5.78
N LYS A 31 10.84 2.36 -5.10
CA LYS A 31 11.31 3.65 -4.58
C LYS A 31 10.22 4.49 -3.86
N PRO A 32 9.47 3.89 -2.92
CA PRO A 32 8.37 4.59 -2.24
C PRO A 32 8.88 5.72 -1.34
N SER A 33 8.06 6.75 -1.18
CA SER A 33 8.25 7.84 -0.22
C SER A 33 7.53 7.56 1.10
N GLU A 34 7.92 8.27 2.16
CA GLU A 34 7.31 8.12 3.48
C GLU A 34 5.78 8.35 3.42
N GLY A 35 5.02 7.36 3.90
CA GLY A 35 3.55 7.38 3.85
C GLY A 35 2.94 6.73 2.61
N ASP A 36 3.73 6.38 1.59
CA ASP A 36 3.21 5.67 0.41
C ASP A 36 2.68 4.29 0.79
N VAL A 37 1.63 3.87 0.08
CA VAL A 37 0.99 2.57 0.25
C VAL A 37 1.31 1.69 -0.93
N VAL A 38 1.89 0.52 -0.66
CA VAL A 38 2.17 -0.50 -1.68
C VAL A 38 1.11 -1.60 -1.59
N ILE A 39 0.45 -1.89 -2.71
CA ILE A 39 -0.54 -2.96 -2.82
C ILE A 39 0.06 -4.07 -3.68
N LEU A 40 0.15 -5.25 -3.08
CA LEU A 40 0.55 -6.48 -3.76
C LEU A 40 -0.72 -7.30 -3.97
N GLY A 41 -1.04 -7.60 -5.23
CA GLY A 41 -2.14 -8.48 -5.62
C GLY A 41 -1.63 -9.86 -5.98
N THR A 42 -2.46 -10.88 -5.77
CA THR A 42 -2.21 -12.26 -6.17
C THR A 42 -3.48 -12.80 -6.80
N GLY A 43 -3.36 -13.68 -7.80
CA GLY A 43 -4.49 -14.30 -8.49
C GLY A 43 -4.04 -15.57 -9.22
N GLU A 44 -4.96 -16.23 -9.93
CA GLU A 44 -4.63 -17.42 -10.72
C GLU A 44 -3.77 -17.06 -11.94
N ASN A 45 -3.82 -15.80 -12.36
CA ASN A 45 -3.05 -15.22 -13.45
C ASN A 45 -2.69 -13.75 -13.17
N GLU A 46 -1.84 -13.18 -14.02
CA GLU A 46 -1.38 -11.79 -13.92
C GLU A 46 -2.52 -10.77 -13.96
N VAL A 47 -3.51 -10.99 -14.85
CA VAL A 47 -4.65 -10.08 -15.03
C VAL A 47 -5.48 -10.00 -13.75
N GLU A 48 -5.77 -11.13 -13.12
CA GLU A 48 -6.50 -11.17 -11.84
C GLU A 48 -5.72 -10.51 -10.71
N ALA A 49 -4.42 -10.78 -10.61
CA ALA A 49 -3.57 -10.17 -9.60
C ALA A 49 -3.57 -8.63 -9.72
N GLU A 50 -3.45 -8.12 -10.96
CA GLU A 50 -3.49 -6.70 -11.26
C GLU A 50 -4.87 -6.07 -10.95
N LEU A 51 -5.96 -6.69 -11.40
CA LEU A 51 -7.32 -6.21 -11.16
C LEU A 51 -7.63 -6.13 -9.66
N GLY A 52 -7.24 -7.14 -8.89
CA GLY A 52 -7.39 -7.15 -7.44
C GLY A 52 -6.61 -6.01 -6.77
N ALA A 53 -5.36 -5.79 -7.17
CA ALA A 53 -4.54 -4.69 -6.67
C ALA A 53 -5.15 -3.31 -6.99
N ARG A 54 -5.57 -3.10 -8.25
CA ARG A 54 -6.22 -1.85 -8.70
C ARG A 54 -7.53 -1.59 -7.96
N ALA A 55 -8.36 -2.62 -7.77
CA ALA A 55 -9.62 -2.48 -7.03
C ALA A 55 -9.39 -2.07 -5.57
N ALA A 56 -8.37 -2.62 -4.92
CA ALA A 56 -7.97 -2.22 -3.58
C ALA A 56 -7.46 -0.76 -3.54
N ALA A 57 -6.65 -0.35 -4.53
CA ALA A 57 -6.15 1.02 -4.65
C ALA A 57 -7.29 2.04 -4.75
N MET A 58 -8.23 1.81 -5.69
CA MET A 58 -9.41 2.67 -5.88
C MET A 58 -10.27 2.78 -4.61
N ARG A 59 -10.40 1.68 -3.84
CA ARG A 59 -11.13 1.72 -2.57
C ARG A 59 -10.44 2.56 -1.50
N LEU A 60 -9.10 2.53 -1.43
CA LEU A 60 -8.33 3.37 -0.50
C LEU A 60 -8.46 4.85 -0.85
N GLU A 61 -8.34 5.21 -2.13
CA GLU A 61 -8.49 6.60 -2.59
C GLU A 61 -9.87 7.19 -2.25
N ARG A 62 -10.93 6.41 -2.48
CA ARG A 62 -12.30 6.83 -2.14
C ARG A 62 -12.49 7.07 -0.64
N ARG A 63 -11.82 6.29 0.21
CA ARG A 63 -11.85 6.49 1.67
C ARG A 63 -11.10 7.75 2.08
N ARG A 64 -9.98 8.07 1.42
CA ARG A 64 -9.25 9.34 1.64
C ARG A 64 -10.15 10.54 1.40
N GLY A 65 -10.89 10.56 0.28
CA GLY A 65 -11.82 11.65 -0.05
C GLY A 65 -12.94 11.84 0.97
N ARG A 66 -13.41 10.77 1.63
CA ARG A 66 -14.41 10.90 2.70
C ARG A 66 -13.83 11.52 3.96
N LEU A 67 -12.64 11.09 4.38
CA LEU A 67 -12.00 11.59 5.61
C LEU A 67 -11.62 13.08 5.50
N THR A 68 -11.20 13.54 4.33
CA THR A 68 -10.91 14.96 4.09
C THR A 68 -12.20 15.79 4.04
N SER A 69 -13.30 15.24 3.50
CA SER A 69 -14.60 15.93 3.44
C SER A 69 -15.31 16.08 4.80
N SER A 70 -14.97 15.26 5.79
CA SER A 70 -15.48 15.39 7.16
C SER A 70 -14.67 16.38 8.00
N ALA A 71 -13.36 16.48 7.77
CA ALA A 71 -12.49 17.42 8.48
C ALA A 71 -12.69 18.89 8.06
N SER A 72 -13.22 19.14 6.86
CA SER A 72 -13.48 20.50 6.35
C SER A 72 -14.84 21.09 6.78
N ARG A 73 -15.62 20.37 7.60
CA ARG A 73 -16.97 20.75 8.06
C ARG A 73 -17.06 21.14 9.53
N THR A 74 -15.92 21.39 10.17
CA THR A 74 -15.78 21.88 11.56
C THR A 74 -14.92 23.12 11.57
#